data_AF-A0A662KIX7-F1
#
_entry.id   AF-A0A662KIX7-F1
#
_cell.length_a   1.000
_cell.length_b   1.000
_cell.length_c   1.000
_cell.angle_alpha   90.00
_cell.angle_beta   90.00
_cell.angle_gamma   90.00
#
_symmetry.space_group_name_H-M   'P 1'
#
loop_
_entity.id
_entity.type
_entity.pdbx_description
1 polymer ?
#
loop_
_entity_poly.entity_id
_entity_poly.type
_entity_poly.pdbx_seq_one_letter_code
_entity_poly.pdbx_strand_id
1 'polypeptide(L)'
;MMNKFKVLVAISTAVIIIALSILFALSPEKEKMEQKSRLFDNRISPLVDQGLIVEIKRIRHRGLLEKLLTPLSSEWKRKPLFYVKVTVDGLTFSSKNVTMLGRETEYLYNTWDTWDIGFKKFRMLKDVPEEQAKSKITITLVERFLYGFLGKKAKDIERERIELTYDYRTGRWDGDDYPYDRDGYGHYVGKYFEVWFDLYQTDYDGDRIPYWTEVNVLHTDPCTDDSKLDPDRDGIPTAWEWKWGYDPFTWDDHEHLDPDVDGVENVEEYKMEKWLADPYTPDIYLEVDVMEREGLFDIKRELYEESKQALIERFCQHGINLYIDDGWPDTPKNGGGEKLPYIKASSQDTGTMLEFYDHHFPDERKGIFRYAVLGHAGSFCIPSKFNRYDSIHLGISRMTYLKYLAFSPRAKRVTLAKMLMHELGHSMGITPWNTGGCDNMSFMEGRKERERYLQTWANYKSVMNYYWLWGWSKMPFPHMMEYLKHNFLDYSDGSRGSYDQNDWEHLYLPTFEINANAIEEPGFKAHKILVENSSSPFLPGWEVVNSSLENIKDAVKEYLSQRLANSSIYSRGFEVKVYQKVNSLPGEKNIKVYIKPKVEPIYAIWSLAIEGYMDEEGSICFK
;
A
#
# COMPACT_ATOMS: atom_id res chain seq x y z
N MET A 1 69.08 -35.66 46.06
CA MET A 1 67.88 -34.92 45.60
C MET A 1 68.00 -34.40 44.16
N MET A 2 69.18 -33.95 43.72
CA MET A 2 69.38 -33.33 42.40
C MET A 2 69.15 -34.24 41.17
N ASN A 3 69.28 -35.56 41.32
CA ASN A 3 69.10 -36.51 40.20
C ASN A 3 67.63 -36.88 39.94
N LYS A 4 66.78 -36.91 40.98
CA LYS A 4 65.35 -37.18 40.83
C LYS A 4 64.60 -36.01 40.17
N PHE A 5 65.04 -34.77 40.42
CA PHE A 5 64.46 -33.58 39.80
C PHE A 5 64.76 -33.50 38.30
N LYS A 6 65.97 -33.86 37.86
CA LYS A 6 66.33 -33.92 36.43
C LYS A 6 65.55 -34.98 35.67
N VAL A 7 65.32 -36.15 36.28
CA VAL A 7 64.50 -37.21 35.68
C VAL A 7 63.03 -36.78 35.60
N LEU A 8 62.50 -36.11 36.63
CA LEU A 8 61.13 -35.61 36.60
C LEU A 8 60.95 -34.55 35.50
N VAL A 9 61.89 -33.61 35.37
CA VAL A 9 61.85 -32.59 34.31
C VAL A 9 61.96 -33.24 32.94
N ALA A 10 62.84 -34.22 32.74
CA ALA A 10 62.96 -34.92 31.45
C ALA A 10 61.67 -35.66 31.06
N ILE A 11 60.99 -36.29 32.01
CA ILE A 11 59.70 -36.96 31.78
C ILE A 11 58.61 -35.92 31.47
N SER A 12 58.53 -34.83 32.22
CA SER A 12 57.57 -33.75 31.95
C SER A 12 57.76 -33.13 30.57
N THR A 13 59.00 -32.88 30.16
CA THR A 13 59.31 -32.35 28.83
C THR A 13 58.96 -33.34 27.73
N ALA A 14 59.23 -34.64 27.93
CA ALA A 14 58.85 -35.68 26.98
C ALA A 14 57.33 -35.79 26.83
N VAL A 15 56.58 -35.72 27.93
CA VAL A 15 55.11 -35.75 27.91
C VAL A 15 54.54 -34.51 27.22
N ILE A 16 55.11 -33.32 27.44
CA ILE A 16 54.69 -32.08 26.76
C ILE A 16 54.97 -32.16 25.26
N ILE A 17 56.13 -32.69 24.85
CA ILE A 17 56.47 -32.87 23.44
C ILE A 17 55.51 -33.86 22.78
N ILE A 18 55.21 -34.99 23.43
CA ILE A 18 54.25 -35.97 22.91
C ILE A 18 52.84 -35.38 22.83
N ALA A 19 52.40 -34.63 23.86
CA ALA A 19 51.10 -33.97 23.85
C ALA A 19 51.00 -32.91 22.74
N LEU A 20 52.04 -32.11 22.52
CA LEU A 20 52.13 -31.17 21.40
C LEU A 20 52.16 -31.87 20.04
N SER A 21 52.83 -33.02 19.95
CA SER A 21 52.88 -33.83 18.72
C SER A 21 51.50 -34.40 18.38
N ILE A 22 50.77 -34.87 19.38
CA ILE A 22 49.40 -35.38 19.24
C ILE A 22 48.45 -34.23 18.90
N LEU A 23 48.60 -33.05 19.52
CA LEU A 23 47.82 -31.85 19.16
C LEU A 23 48.09 -31.38 17.73
N PHE A 24 49.34 -31.48 17.25
CA PHE A 24 49.70 -31.16 15.87
C PHE A 24 49.19 -32.21 14.88
N ALA A 25 49.16 -33.48 15.27
CA ALA A 25 48.62 -34.58 14.45
C ALA A 25 47.08 -34.67 14.46
N LEU A 26 46.42 -34.14 15.50
CA LEU A 26 44.96 -34.01 15.60
C LEU A 26 44.47 -32.63 15.13
N SER A 27 45.38 -31.71 14.82
CA SER A 27 45.00 -30.48 14.12
C SER A 27 44.49 -30.90 12.74
N PRO A 28 43.23 -30.58 12.38
CA PRO A 28 42.75 -30.90 11.04
C PRO A 28 43.73 -30.27 10.05
N GLU A 29 44.27 -31.08 9.13
CA GLU A 29 44.92 -30.50 7.96
C GLU A 29 43.93 -29.50 7.40
N LYS A 30 44.33 -28.23 7.32
CA LYS A 30 43.61 -27.26 6.50
C LYS A 30 43.64 -27.87 5.11
N GLU A 31 42.55 -28.54 4.71
CA GLU A 31 42.27 -28.76 3.31
C GLU A 31 42.47 -27.39 2.67
N LYS A 32 43.50 -27.30 1.83
CA LYS A 32 43.54 -26.22 0.86
C LYS A 32 42.23 -26.39 0.11
N MET A 33 41.25 -25.55 0.42
CA MET A 33 40.15 -25.29 -0.49
C MET A 33 40.84 -24.87 -1.78
N GLU A 34 41.02 -25.82 -2.69
CA GLU A 34 41.07 -25.49 -4.09
C GLU A 34 39.84 -24.60 -4.30
N GLN A 35 40.11 -23.35 -4.58
CA GLN A 35 39.13 -22.40 -5.06
C GLN A 35 38.67 -23.01 -6.39
N LYS A 36 37.72 -23.96 -6.34
CA LYS A 36 36.99 -24.44 -7.50
C LYS A 36 36.53 -23.15 -8.16
N SER A 37 37.08 -22.85 -9.34
CA SER A 37 36.57 -21.76 -10.16
C SER A 37 35.07 -22.00 -10.23
N ARG A 38 34.27 -21.16 -9.55
CA ARG A 38 32.81 -21.27 -9.60
C ARG A 38 32.48 -21.25 -11.09
N LEU A 39 31.89 -22.35 -11.55
CA LEU A 39 31.57 -22.51 -12.96
C LEU A 39 30.45 -21.50 -13.21
N PHE A 40 30.79 -20.36 -13.81
CA PHE A 40 29.81 -19.32 -14.10
C PHE A 40 28.88 -19.85 -15.19
N ASP A 41 27.70 -20.30 -14.79
CA ASP A 41 26.71 -20.83 -15.70
C ASP A 41 25.85 -19.68 -16.23
N ASN A 42 26.15 -19.23 -17.44
CA ASN A 42 25.48 -18.09 -18.04
C ASN A 42 24.26 -18.47 -18.89
N ARG A 43 23.82 -19.73 -18.82
CA ARG A 43 22.59 -20.19 -19.50
C ARG A 43 21.37 -19.55 -18.86
N ILE A 44 20.33 -19.33 -19.64
CA ILE A 44 19.13 -18.61 -19.20
C ILE A 44 18.05 -19.56 -18.69
N SER A 45 17.69 -20.57 -19.48
CA SER A 45 16.63 -21.52 -19.16
C SER A 45 16.97 -22.92 -19.71
N PRO A 46 18.06 -23.57 -19.25
CA PRO A 46 18.51 -24.83 -19.83
C PRO A 46 17.64 -26.04 -19.47
N LEU A 47 16.68 -25.89 -18.56
CA LEU A 47 15.86 -26.99 -18.02
C LEU A 47 14.43 -27.04 -18.56
N VAL A 48 13.94 -25.93 -19.15
CA VAL A 48 12.58 -25.79 -19.66
C VAL A 48 12.56 -24.86 -20.87
N ASP A 49 11.67 -25.12 -21.83
CA ASP A 49 11.48 -24.27 -23.02
C ASP A 49 11.22 -22.82 -22.59
N GLN A 50 11.93 -21.86 -23.21
CA GLN A 50 11.86 -20.46 -22.80
C GLN A 50 10.56 -19.80 -23.28
N GLY A 51 9.78 -19.25 -22.33
CA GLY A 51 8.55 -18.53 -22.63
C GLY A 51 8.32 -17.36 -21.68
N LEU A 52 7.63 -16.33 -22.18
CA LEU A 52 7.19 -15.20 -21.36
C LEU A 52 5.69 -15.26 -21.15
N ILE A 53 5.29 -15.07 -19.90
CA ILE A 53 3.92 -14.92 -19.47
C ILE A 53 3.69 -13.46 -19.09
N VAL A 54 2.61 -12.89 -19.63
CA VAL A 54 2.10 -11.59 -19.20
C VAL A 54 0.72 -11.79 -18.63
N GLU A 55 0.54 -11.44 -17.35
CA GLU A 55 -0.75 -11.45 -16.66
C GLU A 55 -1.17 -10.02 -16.34
N ILE A 56 -2.31 -9.59 -16.86
CA ILE A 56 -2.97 -8.36 -16.46
C ILE A 56 -3.92 -8.71 -15.31
N LYS A 57 -3.58 -8.21 -14.11
CA LYS A 57 -4.27 -8.50 -12.84
C LYS A 57 -5.51 -7.62 -12.66
N ARG A 58 -5.43 -6.34 -13.02
CA ARG A 58 -6.51 -5.36 -12.89
C ARG A 58 -6.36 -4.23 -13.91
N ILE A 59 -7.48 -3.73 -14.43
CA ILE A 59 -7.56 -2.53 -15.26
C ILE A 59 -8.68 -1.64 -14.70
N ARG A 60 -8.33 -0.41 -14.32
CA ARG A 60 -9.28 0.62 -13.87
C ARG A 60 -9.30 1.80 -14.84
N HIS A 61 -10.49 2.28 -15.17
CA HIS A 61 -10.68 3.48 -15.97
C HIS A 61 -10.85 4.71 -15.05
N ARG A 62 -10.02 5.72 -15.24
CA ARG A 62 -9.87 6.87 -14.31
C ARG A 62 -10.92 7.98 -14.46
N GLY A 63 -11.63 8.01 -15.59
CA GLY A 63 -12.56 9.11 -15.91
C GLY A 63 -13.88 9.15 -15.13
N LEU A 64 -14.15 8.24 -14.18
CA LEU A 64 -15.43 8.22 -13.46
C LEU A 64 -15.61 9.44 -12.55
N LEU A 65 -14.58 9.80 -11.79
CA LEU A 65 -14.63 10.89 -10.81
C LEU A 65 -15.08 12.21 -11.45
N GLU A 66 -14.45 12.61 -12.55
CA GLU A 66 -14.80 13.82 -13.31
C GLU A 66 -16.26 13.78 -13.78
N LYS A 67 -16.69 12.65 -14.35
CA LYS A 67 -18.07 12.44 -14.82
C LYS A 67 -19.08 12.47 -13.69
N LEU A 68 -18.71 11.96 -12.52
CA LEU A 68 -19.55 11.92 -11.33
C LEU A 68 -19.69 13.32 -10.71
N LEU A 69 -18.61 14.10 -10.68
CA LEU A 69 -18.60 15.46 -10.12
C LEU A 69 -19.14 16.51 -11.09
N THR A 70 -19.26 16.22 -12.38
CA THR A 70 -19.88 17.13 -13.35
C THR A 70 -21.36 17.35 -13.00
N PRO A 71 -21.79 18.60 -12.70
CA PRO A 71 -23.17 18.88 -12.32
C PRO A 71 -24.16 18.47 -13.39
N LEU A 72 -25.27 17.85 -12.98
CA LEU A 72 -26.36 17.37 -13.85
C LEU A 72 -25.93 16.31 -14.90
N SER A 73 -24.68 15.85 -14.88
CA SER A 73 -24.22 14.80 -15.78
C SER A 73 -24.90 13.45 -15.51
N SER A 74 -25.12 12.71 -16.59
CA SER A 74 -25.52 11.30 -16.55
C SER A 74 -24.45 10.37 -17.11
N GLU A 75 -23.29 10.90 -17.49
CA GLU A 75 -22.21 10.13 -18.11
C GLU A 75 -21.58 9.11 -17.17
N TRP A 76 -21.57 9.36 -15.86
CA TRP A 76 -21.09 8.43 -14.85
C TRP A 76 -21.86 7.10 -14.84
N LYS A 77 -23.08 7.06 -15.42
CA LYS A 77 -23.87 5.82 -15.58
C LYS A 77 -23.40 4.97 -16.76
N ARG A 78 -22.65 5.56 -17.69
CA ARG A 78 -22.19 4.90 -18.92
C ARG A 78 -20.79 4.35 -18.69
N LYS A 79 -20.74 3.07 -18.32
CA LYS A 79 -19.48 2.33 -18.20
C LYS A 79 -18.71 2.36 -19.52
N PRO A 80 -17.37 2.52 -19.47
CA PRO A 80 -16.54 2.52 -20.66
C PRO A 80 -16.46 1.10 -21.23
N LEU A 81 -16.28 1.01 -22.55
CA LEU A 81 -16.03 -0.24 -23.25
C LEU A 81 -14.55 -0.27 -23.63
N PHE A 82 -13.80 -1.28 -23.20
CA PHE A 82 -12.37 -1.36 -23.52
C PHE A 82 -11.86 -2.81 -23.57
N TYR A 83 -10.64 -2.95 -24.06
CA TYR A 83 -9.90 -4.20 -24.10
C TYR A 83 -8.39 -3.92 -24.08
N VAL A 84 -7.59 -4.94 -23.80
CA VAL A 84 -6.13 -4.85 -23.76
C VAL A 84 -5.52 -5.65 -24.91
N LYS A 85 -4.45 -5.11 -25.47
CA LYS A 85 -3.54 -5.84 -26.36
C LYS A 85 -2.18 -5.94 -25.69
N VAL A 86 -1.55 -7.10 -25.77
CA VAL A 86 -0.18 -7.32 -25.29
C VAL A 86 0.64 -7.79 -26.48
N THR A 87 1.70 -7.06 -26.81
CA THR A 87 2.64 -7.43 -27.87
C THR A 87 3.96 -7.81 -27.23
N VAL A 88 4.46 -9.00 -27.52
CA VAL A 88 5.78 -9.46 -27.06
C VAL A 88 6.61 -9.86 -28.28
N ASP A 89 7.74 -9.19 -28.47
CA ASP A 89 8.65 -9.35 -29.62
C ASP A 89 7.92 -9.36 -30.99
N GLY A 90 6.93 -8.48 -31.15
CA GLY A 90 6.17 -8.32 -32.39
C GLY A 90 4.94 -9.23 -32.55
N LEU A 91 4.73 -10.21 -31.67
CA LEU A 91 3.50 -11.01 -31.66
C LEU A 91 2.46 -10.41 -30.71
N THR A 92 1.28 -10.05 -31.24
CA THR A 92 0.21 -9.40 -30.49
C THR A 92 -0.90 -10.36 -30.09
N PHE A 93 -1.24 -10.33 -28.82
CA PHE A 93 -2.38 -10.99 -28.19
C PHE A 93 -3.40 -9.93 -27.80
N SER A 94 -4.69 -10.30 -27.78
CA SER A 94 -5.77 -9.37 -27.50
C SER A 94 -6.82 -10.03 -26.62
N SER A 95 -7.25 -9.35 -25.56
CA SER A 95 -8.37 -9.83 -24.73
C SER A 95 -9.71 -9.80 -25.45
N LYS A 96 -9.75 -9.15 -26.62
CA LYS A 96 -10.97 -8.90 -27.38
C LYS A 96 -11.50 -10.11 -28.14
N ASN A 97 -10.62 -10.94 -28.70
CA ASN A 97 -11.03 -11.97 -29.65
C ASN A 97 -10.93 -13.34 -28.97
N VAL A 98 -12.08 -13.97 -28.73
CA VAL A 98 -12.15 -15.34 -28.23
C VAL A 98 -12.45 -16.26 -29.40
N THR A 99 -11.47 -17.07 -29.81
CA THR A 99 -11.63 -18.05 -30.89
C THR A 99 -11.96 -19.41 -30.29
N MET A 100 -13.17 -19.92 -30.57
CA MET A 100 -13.59 -21.26 -30.14
C MET A 100 -14.10 -22.04 -31.36
N LEU A 101 -13.44 -23.16 -31.68
CA LEU A 101 -13.80 -24.05 -32.79
C LEU A 101 -13.99 -23.32 -34.14
N GLY A 102 -13.09 -22.36 -34.43
CA GLY A 102 -13.13 -21.58 -35.67
C GLY A 102 -14.18 -20.46 -35.71
N ARG A 103 -14.90 -20.19 -34.61
CA ARG A 103 -15.77 -19.02 -34.45
C ARG A 103 -15.10 -17.99 -33.56
N GLU A 104 -14.96 -16.78 -34.06
CA GLU A 104 -14.49 -15.63 -33.27
C GLU A 104 -15.67 -14.92 -32.63
N THR A 105 -15.62 -14.76 -31.31
CA THR A 105 -16.56 -13.91 -30.57
C THR A 105 -15.80 -12.76 -29.93
N GLU A 106 -16.36 -11.55 -30.06
CA GLU A 106 -15.81 -10.36 -29.45
C GLU A 106 -16.19 -10.28 -27.97
N TYR A 107 -15.21 -10.00 -27.11
CA TYR A 107 -15.37 -9.78 -25.68
C TYR A 107 -14.77 -8.44 -25.30
N LEU A 108 -15.56 -7.54 -24.73
CA LEU A 108 -15.11 -6.23 -24.26
C LEU A 108 -15.44 -6.07 -22.79
N TYR A 109 -14.51 -5.49 -22.03
CA TYR A 109 -14.80 -5.07 -20.67
C TYR A 109 -15.78 -3.89 -20.73
N ASN A 110 -16.85 -3.97 -19.93
CA ASN A 110 -17.85 -2.91 -19.78
C ASN A 110 -18.00 -2.56 -18.31
N THR A 111 -17.00 -1.88 -17.76
CA THR A 111 -16.84 -1.64 -16.31
C THR A 111 -15.98 -0.41 -16.06
N TRP A 112 -16.06 0.18 -14.86
CA TRP A 112 -15.04 1.15 -14.44
C TRP A 112 -13.77 0.44 -13.96
N ASP A 113 -13.91 -0.80 -13.46
CA ASP A 113 -12.82 -1.59 -12.90
C ASP A 113 -13.08 -3.08 -13.13
N THR A 114 -12.07 -3.82 -13.58
CA THR A 114 -12.17 -5.27 -13.83
C THR A 114 -12.34 -6.10 -12.55
N TRP A 115 -11.96 -5.57 -11.37
CA TRP A 115 -12.27 -6.20 -10.09
C TRP A 115 -13.78 -6.23 -9.81
N ASP A 116 -14.49 -5.13 -10.09
CA ASP A 116 -15.94 -4.98 -9.86
C ASP A 116 -16.83 -5.90 -10.73
N ILE A 117 -16.24 -6.58 -11.72
CA ILE A 117 -16.94 -7.57 -12.57
C ILE A 117 -16.43 -9.00 -12.37
N GLY A 118 -15.97 -9.30 -11.14
CA GLY A 118 -15.52 -10.63 -10.72
C GLY A 118 -14.06 -10.88 -11.09
N PHE A 119 -13.19 -9.93 -10.75
CA PHE A 119 -11.72 -10.10 -10.79
C PHE A 119 -11.23 -10.61 -12.14
N LYS A 120 -11.72 -9.98 -13.22
CA LYS A 120 -11.40 -10.41 -14.58
C LYS A 120 -9.94 -10.13 -14.92
N LYS A 121 -9.18 -11.20 -15.08
CA LYS A 121 -7.78 -11.16 -15.53
C LYS A 121 -7.67 -11.40 -17.03
N PHE A 122 -6.54 -11.00 -17.60
CA PHE A 122 -6.11 -11.41 -18.94
C PHE A 122 -4.71 -12.02 -18.84
N ARG A 123 -4.48 -13.14 -19.54
CA ARG A 123 -3.19 -13.83 -19.53
C ARG A 123 -2.83 -14.27 -20.94
N MET A 124 -1.56 -14.14 -21.30
CA MET A 124 -0.97 -14.72 -22.50
C MET A 124 0.34 -15.43 -22.15
N LEU A 125 0.71 -16.41 -22.96
CA LEU A 125 2.00 -17.08 -22.94
C LEU A 125 2.55 -17.02 -24.36
N LYS A 126 3.80 -16.59 -24.51
CA LYS A 126 4.50 -16.53 -25.79
C LYS A 126 5.80 -17.31 -25.68
N ASP A 127 5.99 -18.22 -26.64
CA ASP A 127 7.27 -18.89 -26.92
C ASP A 127 8.35 -17.86 -27.29
N VAL A 128 9.57 -18.08 -26.82
CA VAL A 128 10.71 -17.18 -27.00
C VAL A 128 11.93 -18.01 -27.40
N PRO A 129 12.77 -17.55 -28.34
CA PRO A 129 13.99 -18.25 -28.68
C PRO A 129 14.83 -18.58 -27.44
N GLU A 130 15.30 -19.83 -27.36
CA GLU A 130 16.20 -20.27 -26.30
C GLU A 130 17.41 -19.35 -26.16
N GLU A 131 17.82 -19.10 -24.91
CA GLU A 131 18.95 -18.25 -24.55
C GLU A 131 18.78 -16.76 -24.94
N GLN A 132 17.57 -16.33 -25.33
CA GLN A 132 17.27 -14.92 -25.53
C GLN A 132 17.32 -14.18 -24.18
N ALA A 133 18.19 -13.17 -24.09
CA ALA A 133 18.42 -12.43 -22.85
C ALA A 133 17.26 -11.54 -22.40
N LYS A 134 16.56 -10.93 -23.36
CA LYS A 134 15.53 -9.92 -23.09
C LYS A 134 14.39 -9.99 -24.08
N SER A 135 13.19 -9.58 -23.67
CA SER A 135 12.04 -9.39 -24.56
C SER A 135 11.47 -7.99 -24.42
N LYS A 136 10.95 -7.45 -25.52
CA LYS A 136 10.19 -6.20 -25.51
C LYS A 136 8.71 -6.49 -25.39
N ILE A 137 8.05 -5.81 -24.47
CA ILE A 137 6.62 -5.91 -24.20
C ILE A 137 5.97 -4.56 -24.48
N THR A 138 4.80 -4.59 -25.09
CA THR A 138 3.93 -3.42 -25.19
C THR A 138 2.53 -3.81 -24.75
N ILE A 139 2.05 -3.19 -23.67
CA ILE A 139 0.67 -3.31 -23.20
C ILE A 139 -0.10 -2.09 -23.73
N THR A 140 -1.20 -2.30 -24.43
CA THR A 140 -1.97 -1.24 -25.07
C THR A 140 -3.44 -1.33 -24.67
N LEU A 141 -3.96 -0.24 -24.09
CA LEU A 141 -5.35 -0.16 -23.65
C LEU A 141 -6.15 0.59 -24.71
N VAL A 142 -7.19 -0.08 -25.22
CA VAL A 142 -8.01 0.43 -26.33
C VAL A 142 -9.43 0.63 -25.85
N GLU A 143 -9.91 1.87 -25.90
CA GLU A 143 -11.28 2.24 -25.57
C GLU A 143 -12.14 2.27 -26.84
N ARG A 144 -13.34 1.70 -26.75
CA ARG A 144 -14.33 1.64 -27.82
C ARG A 144 -15.47 2.61 -27.59
N PHE A 145 -15.70 3.47 -28.58
CA PHE A 145 -16.83 4.38 -28.64
C PHE A 145 -17.89 3.90 -29.62
N LEU A 146 -19.12 3.75 -29.14
CA LEU A 146 -20.28 3.49 -29.99
C LEU A 146 -20.90 4.82 -30.46
N TYR A 147 -21.19 4.94 -31.74
CA TYR A 147 -21.75 6.15 -32.35
C TYR A 147 -22.71 5.83 -33.52
N GLY A 148 -23.35 6.88 -34.05
CA GLY A 148 -24.35 6.77 -35.12
C GLY A 148 -25.75 6.38 -34.60
N PHE A 149 -26.72 6.29 -35.51
CA PHE A 149 -28.11 5.95 -35.16
C PHE A 149 -28.16 4.58 -34.47
N LEU A 150 -28.66 4.56 -33.22
CA LEU A 150 -28.72 3.38 -32.34
C LEU A 150 -27.35 2.73 -32.01
N GLY A 151 -26.23 3.46 -32.11
CA GLY A 151 -24.92 2.94 -31.70
C GLY A 151 -24.34 1.85 -32.62
N LYS A 152 -24.79 1.80 -33.88
CA LYS A 152 -24.38 0.76 -34.86
C LYS A 152 -22.95 0.91 -35.40
N LYS A 153 -22.26 2.02 -35.11
CA LYS A 153 -20.86 2.23 -35.51
C LYS A 153 -19.98 2.20 -34.28
N ALA A 154 -18.76 1.68 -34.41
CA ALA A 154 -17.77 1.63 -33.36
C ALA A 154 -16.47 2.30 -33.81
N LYS A 155 -15.80 3.01 -32.90
CA LYS A 155 -14.46 3.56 -33.09
C LYS A 155 -13.58 3.11 -31.93
N ASP A 156 -12.49 2.43 -32.26
CA ASP A 156 -11.47 2.04 -31.29
C ASP A 156 -10.41 3.14 -31.24
N ILE A 157 -10.06 3.55 -30.02
CA ILE A 157 -9.07 4.60 -29.75
C ILE A 157 -8.07 4.02 -28.75
N GLU A 158 -6.81 3.99 -29.13
CA GLU A 158 -5.71 3.71 -28.21
C GLU A 158 -5.62 4.84 -27.18
N ARG A 159 -5.65 4.48 -25.90
CA ARG A 159 -5.66 5.42 -24.78
C ARG A 159 -4.36 5.42 -24.02
N GLU A 160 -3.83 4.23 -23.75
CA GLU A 160 -2.54 4.03 -23.08
C GLU A 160 -1.71 3.02 -23.85
N ARG A 161 -0.39 3.21 -23.76
CA ARG A 161 0.62 2.32 -24.32
C ARG A 161 1.79 2.31 -23.33
N ILE A 162 2.07 1.13 -22.78
CA ILE A 162 3.10 0.87 -21.78
C ILE A 162 4.18 0.04 -22.47
N GLU A 163 5.41 0.53 -22.52
CA GLU A 163 6.57 -0.12 -23.14
C GLU A 163 7.53 -0.64 -22.06
N LEU A 164 7.80 -1.94 -22.07
CA LEU A 164 8.64 -2.61 -21.07
C LEU A 164 9.70 -3.47 -21.74
N THR A 165 10.82 -3.69 -21.05
CA THR A 165 11.85 -4.67 -21.42
C THR A 165 12.06 -5.65 -20.27
N TYR A 166 11.71 -6.92 -20.47
CA TYR A 166 11.90 -7.99 -19.49
C TYR A 166 13.26 -8.66 -19.69
N ASP A 167 13.96 -8.99 -18.60
CA ASP A 167 15.25 -9.68 -18.57
C ASP A 167 15.12 -11.08 -17.96
N TYR A 168 15.35 -12.12 -18.77
CA TYR A 168 15.13 -13.50 -18.37
C TYR A 168 16.15 -14.03 -17.35
N ARG A 169 17.28 -13.34 -17.17
CA ARG A 169 18.26 -13.73 -16.14
C ARG A 169 17.80 -13.34 -14.75
N THR A 170 17.20 -12.17 -14.66
CA THR A 170 16.87 -11.54 -13.37
C THR A 170 15.38 -11.60 -13.05
N GLY A 171 14.53 -11.95 -14.00
CA GLY A 171 13.07 -11.95 -13.82
C GLY A 171 12.49 -10.55 -13.68
N ARG A 172 13.29 -9.52 -13.94
CA ARG A 172 12.91 -8.11 -13.77
C ARG A 172 12.59 -7.46 -15.10
N TRP A 173 11.95 -6.30 -15.03
CA TRP A 173 11.72 -5.45 -16.19
C TRP A 173 11.99 -3.98 -15.89
N ASP A 174 12.23 -3.22 -16.95
CA ASP A 174 12.34 -1.77 -16.97
C ASP A 174 11.46 -1.17 -18.08
N GLY A 175 11.38 0.16 -18.13
CA GLY A 175 10.66 0.90 -19.18
C GLY A 175 9.73 1.96 -18.57
N ASP A 176 8.46 1.92 -18.99
CA ASP A 176 7.41 2.76 -18.42
C ASP A 176 7.00 2.35 -16.98
N ASP A 177 7.42 1.16 -16.54
CA ASP A 177 7.28 0.64 -15.17
C ASP A 177 8.61 -0.04 -14.79
N TYR A 178 9.06 0.14 -13.56
CA TYR A 178 10.32 -0.38 -13.03
C TYR A 178 10.28 -0.46 -11.49
N PRO A 179 11.16 -1.26 -10.85
CA PRO A 179 11.19 -1.33 -9.39
C PRO A 179 11.36 0.05 -8.74
N TYR A 180 10.58 0.34 -7.70
CA TYR A 180 10.61 1.60 -6.94
C TYR A 180 10.21 2.85 -7.74
N ASP A 181 9.43 2.69 -8.80
CA ASP A 181 8.77 3.82 -9.44
C ASP A 181 7.65 4.40 -8.56
N ARG A 182 6.92 5.38 -9.09
CA ARG A 182 6.01 6.19 -8.28
C ARG A 182 4.71 5.47 -7.94
N ASP A 183 4.26 4.62 -8.84
CA ASP A 183 2.99 3.91 -8.82
C ASP A 183 3.14 2.47 -8.31
N GLY A 184 4.33 1.89 -8.36
CA GLY A 184 4.63 0.59 -7.77
C GLY A 184 4.97 -0.44 -8.82
N TYR A 185 5.69 -1.48 -8.42
CA TYR A 185 6.26 -2.42 -9.38
C TYR A 185 5.20 -3.36 -9.97
N GLY A 186 4.99 -3.27 -11.28
CA GLY A 186 3.88 -3.95 -11.95
C GLY A 186 2.55 -3.20 -11.80
N HIS A 187 2.60 -1.90 -11.54
CA HIS A 187 1.46 -1.00 -11.45
C HIS A 187 1.74 0.29 -12.22
N TYR A 188 0.91 0.57 -13.24
CA TYR A 188 1.04 1.75 -14.07
C TYR A 188 -0.20 2.65 -14.00
N VAL A 189 0.01 3.91 -13.64
CA VAL A 189 -1.00 4.98 -13.52
C VAL A 189 -0.93 5.92 -14.74
N GLY A 190 -1.61 5.53 -15.82
CA GLY A 190 -1.75 6.33 -17.04
C GLY A 190 -2.80 7.44 -16.96
N LYS A 191 -2.99 8.22 -18.02
CA LYS A 191 -3.93 9.35 -18.05
C LYS A 191 -5.41 8.92 -17.98
N TYR A 192 -5.75 7.84 -18.68
CA TYR A 192 -7.12 7.33 -18.84
C TYR A 192 -7.33 6.01 -18.10
N PHE A 193 -6.29 5.20 -17.99
CA PHE A 193 -6.32 3.90 -17.34
C PHE A 193 -5.21 3.75 -16.31
N GLU A 194 -5.49 2.94 -15.32
CA GLU A 194 -4.55 2.41 -14.35
C GLU A 194 -4.55 0.88 -14.48
N VAL A 195 -3.38 0.25 -14.41
CA VAL A 195 -3.20 -1.15 -14.79
C VAL A 195 -2.22 -1.83 -13.84
N TRP A 196 -2.63 -2.96 -13.27
CA TRP A 196 -1.75 -3.86 -12.54
C TRP A 196 -1.47 -5.09 -13.38
N PHE A 197 -0.21 -5.50 -13.43
CA PHE A 197 0.24 -6.62 -14.24
C PHE A 197 1.40 -7.37 -13.56
N ASP A 198 1.79 -8.47 -14.17
CA ASP A 198 2.87 -9.34 -13.72
C ASP A 198 3.52 -9.97 -14.94
N LEU A 199 4.85 -9.93 -14.98
CA LEU A 199 5.65 -10.54 -16.03
C LEU A 199 6.50 -11.62 -15.39
N TYR A 200 6.40 -12.84 -15.88
CA TYR A 200 7.22 -13.96 -15.41
C TYR A 200 7.46 -14.93 -16.55
N GLN A 201 8.46 -15.79 -16.37
CA GLN A 201 8.87 -16.76 -17.39
C GLN A 201 8.43 -18.18 -17.05
N THR A 202 8.55 -19.07 -18.04
CA THR A 202 8.51 -20.50 -17.79
C THR A 202 9.62 -20.87 -16.81
N ASP A 203 9.27 -21.78 -15.91
CA ASP A 203 10.08 -22.09 -14.75
C ASP A 203 9.97 -23.60 -14.45
N TYR A 204 11.08 -24.22 -14.07
CA TYR A 204 11.21 -25.67 -14.07
C TYR A 204 10.59 -26.32 -12.83
N ASP A 205 10.83 -25.77 -11.65
CA ASP A 205 10.27 -26.22 -10.37
C ASP A 205 9.08 -25.38 -9.90
N GLY A 206 8.92 -24.18 -10.44
CA GLY A 206 7.71 -23.37 -10.29
C GLY A 206 7.73 -22.42 -9.09
N ASP A 207 8.91 -22.09 -8.55
CA ASP A 207 9.08 -21.11 -7.47
C ASP A 207 9.05 -19.64 -7.94
N ARG A 208 9.05 -19.42 -9.26
CA ARG A 208 9.07 -18.12 -9.96
C ARG A 208 10.41 -17.39 -9.90
N ILE A 209 11.49 -18.05 -9.54
CA ILE A 209 12.83 -17.51 -9.56
C ILE A 209 13.54 -17.99 -10.84
N PRO A 210 14.16 -17.12 -11.64
CA PRO A 210 14.88 -17.54 -12.83
C PRO A 210 16.06 -18.48 -12.51
N TYR A 211 16.20 -19.56 -13.27
CA TYR A 211 17.38 -20.45 -13.25
C TYR A 211 18.72 -19.70 -13.10
N TRP A 212 18.92 -18.64 -13.90
CA TRP A 212 20.18 -17.88 -13.85
C TRP A 212 20.38 -17.20 -12.49
N THR A 213 19.30 -16.65 -11.91
CA THR A 213 19.31 -16.02 -10.59
C THR A 213 19.62 -17.06 -9.52
N GLU A 214 18.96 -18.21 -9.55
CA GLU A 214 19.21 -19.29 -8.60
C GLU A 214 20.67 -19.74 -8.63
N VAL A 215 21.24 -20.00 -9.80
CA VAL A 215 22.62 -20.51 -9.89
C VAL A 215 23.66 -19.43 -9.56
N ASN A 216 23.46 -18.20 -10.03
CA ASN A 216 24.50 -17.16 -9.99
C ASN A 216 24.34 -16.13 -8.86
N VAL A 217 23.13 -15.94 -8.33
CA VAL A 217 22.81 -14.95 -7.29
C VAL A 217 22.51 -15.63 -5.97
N LEU A 218 21.45 -16.46 -5.92
CA LEU A 218 20.98 -17.09 -4.68
C LEU A 218 21.77 -18.33 -4.29
N HIS A 219 22.42 -18.98 -5.27
CA HIS A 219 23.09 -20.26 -5.14
C HIS A 219 22.17 -21.40 -4.64
N THR A 220 20.92 -21.37 -5.09
CA THR A 220 19.89 -22.40 -4.85
C THR A 220 19.90 -23.46 -5.96
N ASP A 221 19.12 -24.54 -5.78
CA ASP A 221 19.04 -25.64 -6.74
C ASP A 221 17.82 -25.42 -7.66
N PRO A 222 18.01 -25.13 -8.96
CA PRO A 222 16.95 -24.79 -9.92
C PRO A 222 16.05 -25.96 -10.35
N CYS A 223 16.03 -27.00 -9.52
CA CYS A 223 15.21 -28.20 -9.66
C CYS A 223 14.32 -28.41 -8.42
N THR A 224 14.32 -27.48 -7.47
CA THR A 224 13.68 -27.60 -6.17
C THR A 224 12.98 -26.29 -5.82
N ASP A 225 11.64 -26.34 -5.80
CA ASP A 225 10.79 -25.20 -5.40
C ASP A 225 11.16 -24.70 -4.01
N ASP A 226 11.82 -23.53 -3.97
CA ASP A 226 12.23 -22.85 -2.74
C ASP A 226 11.32 -21.67 -2.37
N SER A 227 10.26 -21.41 -3.14
CA SER A 227 9.43 -20.21 -3.01
C SER A 227 8.83 -19.97 -1.63
N LYS A 228 8.60 -21.06 -0.88
CA LYS A 228 8.00 -21.05 0.47
C LYS A 228 9.02 -21.29 1.58
N LEU A 229 10.29 -21.46 1.23
CA LEU A 229 11.35 -21.58 2.21
C LEU A 229 11.65 -20.21 2.80
N ASP A 230 11.99 -20.23 4.08
CA ASP A 230 12.41 -19.09 4.89
C ASP A 230 13.77 -19.51 5.51
N PRO A 231 14.87 -19.35 4.74
CA PRO A 231 16.19 -19.91 5.08
C PRO A 231 16.80 -19.29 6.33
N ASP A 232 16.62 -17.99 6.52
CA ASP A 232 17.15 -17.18 7.62
C ASP A 232 16.18 -17.01 8.80
N ARG A 233 14.92 -17.40 8.62
CA ARG A 233 13.88 -17.51 9.65
C ARG A 233 13.41 -16.18 10.18
N ASP A 234 13.28 -15.19 9.30
CA ASP A 234 12.68 -13.90 9.66
C ASP A 234 11.17 -13.83 9.40
N GLY A 235 10.59 -14.90 8.83
CA GLY A 235 9.16 -15.06 8.64
C GLY A 235 8.66 -14.71 7.24
N ILE A 236 9.54 -14.30 6.33
CA ILE A 236 9.20 -14.03 4.93
C ILE A 236 9.78 -15.13 4.01
N PRO A 237 9.05 -15.55 2.96
CA PRO A 237 9.59 -16.54 2.03
C PRO A 237 10.54 -15.99 0.98
N THR A 238 11.45 -16.86 0.54
CA THR A 238 12.48 -16.65 -0.48
C THR A 238 11.96 -15.92 -1.73
N ALA A 239 10.83 -16.37 -2.30
CA ALA A 239 10.29 -15.77 -3.52
C ALA A 239 9.80 -14.31 -3.31
N TRP A 240 9.25 -14.00 -2.13
CA TRP A 240 8.79 -12.64 -1.84
C TRP A 240 9.97 -11.70 -1.60
N GLU A 241 10.94 -12.13 -0.79
CA GLU A 241 12.15 -11.35 -0.52
C GLU A 241 12.90 -11.06 -1.81
N TRP A 242 13.15 -12.11 -2.60
CA TRP A 242 13.80 -11.96 -3.90
C TRP A 242 13.04 -10.98 -4.80
N LYS A 243 11.70 -11.07 -4.85
CA LYS A 243 10.86 -10.16 -5.66
C LYS A 243 10.95 -8.71 -5.19
N TRP A 244 11.13 -8.44 -3.91
CA TRP A 244 11.21 -7.06 -3.40
C TRP A 244 12.65 -6.57 -3.16
N GLY A 245 13.64 -7.36 -3.58
CA GLY A 245 15.04 -6.97 -3.58
C GLY A 245 15.75 -7.20 -2.24
N TYR A 246 15.14 -7.95 -1.34
CA TYR A 246 15.76 -8.48 -0.12
C TYR A 246 16.59 -9.73 -0.45
N ASP A 247 17.49 -10.12 0.46
CA ASP A 247 18.37 -11.29 0.31
C ASP A 247 17.86 -12.43 1.19
N PRO A 248 17.28 -13.51 0.61
CA PRO A 248 16.62 -14.60 1.36
C PRO A 248 17.46 -15.40 2.36
N PHE A 249 18.75 -15.07 2.49
CA PHE A 249 19.69 -15.75 3.39
C PHE A 249 20.21 -14.82 4.48
N THR A 250 19.62 -13.63 4.58
CA THR A 250 20.02 -12.54 5.44
C THR A 250 18.80 -12.07 6.21
N TRP A 251 18.77 -12.40 7.51
CA TRP A 251 17.69 -11.98 8.40
C TRP A 251 17.46 -10.47 8.34
N ASP A 252 16.21 -10.09 8.08
CA ASP A 252 15.68 -8.73 8.11
C ASP A 252 14.59 -8.59 9.18
N ASP A 253 14.43 -7.39 9.74
CA ASP A 253 13.37 -7.08 10.69
C ASP A 253 12.04 -6.82 9.96
N HIS A 254 11.62 -7.76 9.10
CA HIS A 254 10.38 -7.66 8.31
C HIS A 254 9.12 -7.49 9.15
N GLU A 255 9.18 -7.87 10.44
CA GLU A 255 8.12 -7.61 11.41
C GLU A 255 7.90 -6.11 11.68
N HIS A 256 8.94 -5.28 11.55
CA HIS A 256 8.86 -3.83 11.86
C HIS A 256 9.26 -2.93 10.69
N LEU A 257 9.76 -3.49 9.59
CA LEU A 257 10.12 -2.75 8.38
C LEU A 257 8.87 -2.25 7.67
N ASP A 258 8.77 -0.94 7.55
CA ASP A 258 7.71 -0.17 6.89
C ASP A 258 8.41 0.88 6.01
N PRO A 259 8.92 0.49 4.81
CA PRO A 259 9.77 1.35 4.00
C PRO A 259 9.07 2.63 3.55
N ASP A 260 7.81 2.55 3.13
CA ASP A 260 7.02 3.65 2.55
C ASP A 260 6.20 4.46 3.57
N VAL A 261 6.12 3.97 4.82
CA VAL A 261 5.54 4.66 5.97
C VAL A 261 4.04 4.85 5.83
N ASP A 262 3.35 3.82 5.34
CA ASP A 262 1.90 3.81 5.23
C ASP A 262 1.21 3.14 6.45
N GLY A 263 2.00 2.39 7.23
CA GLY A 263 1.56 1.68 8.43
C GLY A 263 1.16 0.24 8.15
N VAL A 264 1.65 -0.36 7.06
CA VAL A 264 1.56 -1.78 6.74
C VAL A 264 2.98 -2.32 6.63
N GLU A 265 3.43 -3.09 7.62
CA GLU A 265 4.82 -3.58 7.63
C GLU A 265 5.04 -4.68 6.58
N ASN A 266 6.30 -4.96 6.22
CA ASN A 266 6.66 -5.97 5.22
C ASN A 266 5.99 -7.35 5.43
N VAL A 267 5.88 -7.80 6.69
CA VAL A 267 5.19 -9.05 7.03
C VAL A 267 3.68 -9.01 6.74
N GLU A 268 3.09 -7.82 6.76
CA GLU A 268 1.70 -7.56 6.45
C GLU A 268 1.49 -7.40 4.94
N GLU A 269 2.38 -6.65 4.28
CA GLU A 269 2.49 -6.54 2.82
C GLU A 269 2.58 -7.92 2.17
N TYR A 270 3.39 -8.83 2.74
CA TYR A 270 3.44 -10.23 2.30
C TYR A 270 2.08 -10.93 2.38
N LYS A 271 1.34 -10.77 3.49
CA LYS A 271 -0.02 -11.35 3.63
C LYS A 271 -0.99 -10.73 2.62
N MET A 272 -0.76 -9.48 2.23
CA MET A 272 -1.59 -8.73 1.30
C MET A 272 -1.15 -8.82 -0.16
N GLU A 273 -0.11 -9.58 -0.51
CA GLU A 273 0.40 -9.70 -1.88
C GLU A 273 -0.70 -10.04 -2.91
N LYS A 274 -1.63 -10.93 -2.54
CA LYS A 274 -2.76 -11.31 -3.43
C LYS A 274 -3.69 -10.13 -3.75
N TRP A 275 -3.66 -9.09 -2.93
CA TRP A 275 -4.41 -7.84 -3.02
C TRP A 275 -3.59 -6.66 -3.56
N LEU A 276 -2.46 -6.95 -4.21
CA LEU A 276 -1.62 -5.98 -4.93
C LEU A 276 -0.76 -5.08 -4.03
N ALA A 277 -0.50 -5.55 -2.80
CA ALA A 277 0.48 -4.97 -1.88
C ALA A 277 1.87 -4.79 -2.52
N ASP A 278 2.48 -3.63 -2.27
CA ASP A 278 3.83 -3.26 -2.66
C ASP A 278 4.50 -2.52 -1.48
N PRO A 279 5.56 -3.10 -0.87
CA PRO A 279 6.19 -2.57 0.34
C PRO A 279 6.91 -1.22 0.15
N TYR A 280 6.88 -0.66 -1.05
CA TYR A 280 7.51 0.61 -1.38
C TYR A 280 6.51 1.66 -1.89
N THR A 281 5.21 1.37 -1.94
CA THR A 281 4.18 2.33 -2.37
C THR A 281 2.99 2.42 -1.43
N PRO A 282 2.59 3.65 -1.00
CA PRO A 282 1.58 3.79 0.05
C PRO A 282 0.23 3.18 -0.28
N ASP A 283 -0.18 2.22 0.54
CA ASP A 283 -1.42 1.49 0.45
C ASP A 283 -2.39 1.87 1.59
N ILE A 284 -3.69 1.79 1.28
CA ILE A 284 -4.76 1.85 2.28
C ILE A 284 -5.72 0.71 2.00
N TYR A 285 -5.87 -0.16 2.99
CA TYR A 285 -6.88 -1.21 2.99
C TYR A 285 -8.11 -0.78 3.80
N LEU A 286 -9.29 -0.86 3.19
CA LEU A 286 -10.57 -0.54 3.81
C LEU A 286 -11.54 -1.70 3.61
N GLU A 287 -12.05 -2.26 4.71
CA GLU A 287 -13.12 -3.23 4.69
C GLU A 287 -14.46 -2.53 4.91
N VAL A 288 -15.47 -2.84 4.09
CA VAL A 288 -16.79 -2.20 4.17
C VAL A 288 -17.89 -3.24 4.32
N ASP A 289 -18.52 -3.25 5.48
CA ASP A 289 -19.74 -3.97 5.76
C ASP A 289 -20.98 -3.08 5.69
N VAL A 290 -22.15 -3.70 5.52
CA VAL A 290 -23.40 -2.95 5.41
C VAL A 290 -24.49 -3.51 6.30
N MET A 291 -25.12 -2.62 7.06
CA MET A 291 -26.22 -2.98 7.94
C MET A 291 -27.48 -3.34 7.14
N GLU A 292 -28.18 -4.38 7.60
CA GLU A 292 -29.49 -4.79 7.08
C GLU A 292 -30.55 -3.68 7.20
N ARG A 293 -31.67 -3.89 6.53
CA ARG A 293 -32.83 -2.98 6.57
C ARG A 293 -33.66 -3.28 7.81
N GLU A 294 -34.16 -2.24 8.49
CA GLU A 294 -35.19 -2.42 9.54
C GLU A 294 -36.44 -3.12 8.99
N GLY A 295 -36.79 -2.81 7.73
CA GLY A 295 -37.95 -3.38 7.05
C GLY A 295 -38.13 -2.83 5.63
N LEU A 296 -39.27 -3.14 5.02
CA LEU A 296 -39.57 -2.87 3.60
C LEU A 296 -39.52 -1.39 3.19
N PHE A 297 -39.61 -0.46 4.15
CA PHE A 297 -39.58 0.99 3.88
C PHE A 297 -38.23 1.66 4.20
N ASP A 298 -37.32 0.97 4.89
CA ASP A 298 -35.96 1.47 5.11
C ASP A 298 -35.18 1.49 3.78
N ILE A 299 -34.15 2.31 3.64
CA ILE A 299 -33.34 2.31 2.42
C ILE A 299 -32.42 1.08 2.40
N LYS A 300 -32.15 0.55 1.20
CA LYS A 300 -31.08 -0.44 1.04
C LYS A 300 -29.74 0.28 1.15
N ARG A 301 -28.89 -0.18 2.06
CA ARG A 301 -27.50 0.29 2.22
C ARG A 301 -26.61 -0.53 1.31
N GLU A 302 -25.76 0.16 0.56
CA GLU A 302 -24.77 -0.41 -0.34
C GLU A 302 -23.68 0.63 -0.58
N LEU A 303 -22.43 0.18 -0.67
CA LEU A 303 -21.37 1.00 -1.24
C LEU A 303 -21.58 1.03 -2.75
N TYR A 304 -21.86 2.22 -3.30
CA TYR A 304 -21.99 2.34 -4.74
C TYR A 304 -20.61 2.19 -5.40
N GLU A 305 -20.53 1.43 -6.50
CA GLU A 305 -19.34 1.35 -7.37
C GLU A 305 -18.81 2.76 -7.68
N GLU A 306 -19.70 3.70 -7.99
CA GLU A 306 -19.27 5.05 -8.33
C GLU A 306 -18.74 5.85 -7.14
N SER A 307 -19.20 5.55 -5.92
CA SER A 307 -18.62 6.13 -4.70
C SER A 307 -17.24 5.54 -4.44
N LYS A 308 -17.10 4.21 -4.52
CA LYS A 308 -15.85 3.47 -4.35
C LYS A 308 -14.78 3.98 -5.32
N GLN A 309 -15.05 3.92 -6.62
CA GLN A 309 -14.13 4.31 -7.68
C GLN A 309 -13.79 5.81 -7.67
N ALA A 310 -14.69 6.67 -7.20
CA ALA A 310 -14.40 8.10 -7.01
C ALA A 310 -13.40 8.35 -5.87
N LEU A 311 -13.46 7.56 -4.79
CA LEU A 311 -12.47 7.61 -3.71
C LEU A 311 -11.13 7.08 -4.21
N ILE A 312 -11.11 5.90 -4.84
CA ILE A 312 -9.89 5.30 -5.40
C ILE A 312 -9.17 6.30 -6.32
N GLU A 313 -9.89 6.95 -7.23
CA GLU A 313 -9.28 7.95 -8.11
C GLU A 313 -8.77 9.18 -7.35
N ARG A 314 -9.44 9.61 -6.27
CA ARG A 314 -8.97 10.74 -5.46
C ARG A 314 -7.67 10.43 -4.75
N PHE A 315 -7.54 9.25 -4.14
CA PHE A 315 -6.30 8.85 -3.48
C PHE A 315 -5.17 8.58 -4.50
N CYS A 316 -5.48 7.95 -5.63
CA CYS A 316 -4.55 7.73 -6.74
C CYS A 316 -3.96 9.06 -7.26
N GLN A 317 -4.76 10.14 -7.37
CA GLN A 317 -4.26 11.48 -7.75
C GLN A 317 -3.20 12.04 -6.80
N HIS A 318 -3.15 11.53 -5.57
CA HIS A 318 -2.20 11.90 -4.53
C HIS A 318 -1.12 10.84 -4.28
N GLY A 319 -1.03 9.81 -5.13
CA GLY A 319 -0.01 8.75 -5.01
C GLY A 319 -0.29 7.74 -3.91
N ILE A 320 -1.56 7.52 -3.57
CA ILE A 320 -1.99 6.53 -2.57
C ILE A 320 -2.88 5.50 -3.26
N ASN A 321 -2.55 4.23 -3.11
CA ASN A 321 -3.40 3.13 -3.55
C ASN A 321 -4.48 2.87 -2.49
N LEU A 322 -5.74 3.05 -2.87
CA LEU A 322 -6.86 2.75 -1.97
C LEU A 322 -7.55 1.46 -2.44
N TYR A 323 -7.50 0.43 -1.61
CA TYR A 323 -8.17 -0.83 -1.84
C TYR A 323 -9.38 -0.96 -0.91
N ILE A 324 -10.57 -1.09 -1.51
CA ILE A 324 -11.83 -1.18 -0.76
C ILE A 324 -12.46 -2.54 -1.00
N ASP A 325 -12.53 -3.33 0.06
CA ASP A 325 -13.19 -4.62 0.10
C ASP A 325 -14.64 -4.47 0.58
N ASP A 326 -15.58 -4.59 -0.35
CA ASP A 326 -17.02 -4.65 -0.11
C ASP A 326 -17.61 -6.04 -0.42
N GLY A 327 -16.78 -7.09 -0.34
CA GLY A 327 -17.12 -8.49 -0.60
C GLY A 327 -16.27 -9.14 -1.70
N TRP A 328 -14.94 -8.95 -1.64
CA TRP A 328 -13.99 -9.61 -2.54
C TRP A 328 -14.11 -11.15 -2.46
N PRO A 329 -13.83 -11.88 -3.56
CA PRO A 329 -13.76 -13.33 -3.53
C PRO A 329 -12.55 -13.79 -2.70
N ASP A 330 -12.56 -15.01 -2.18
CA ASP A 330 -11.38 -15.60 -1.52
C ASP A 330 -10.86 -14.81 -0.30
N THR A 331 -11.76 -14.06 0.35
CA THR A 331 -11.58 -13.44 1.67
C THR A 331 -12.02 -14.39 2.78
N PRO A 332 -11.66 -14.13 4.05
CA PRO A 332 -12.31 -14.78 5.18
C PRO A 332 -13.83 -14.71 5.06
N LYS A 333 -14.55 -15.68 5.64
CA LYS A 333 -16.02 -15.75 5.53
C LYS A 333 -16.73 -14.47 5.99
N ASN A 334 -16.13 -13.74 6.92
CA ASN A 334 -16.60 -12.48 7.47
C ASN A 334 -15.77 -11.27 6.95
N GLY A 335 -14.98 -11.42 5.89
CA GLY A 335 -14.18 -10.33 5.33
C GLY A 335 -14.94 -9.58 4.25
N GLY A 336 -15.41 -8.36 4.58
CA GLY A 336 -15.99 -7.40 3.65
C GLY A 336 -17.37 -7.76 3.09
N GLY A 337 -18.24 -6.77 2.95
CA GLY A 337 -19.55 -6.91 2.32
C GLY A 337 -20.59 -7.66 3.16
N GLU A 338 -20.31 -7.97 4.42
CA GLU A 338 -21.21 -8.69 5.30
C GLU A 338 -22.51 -7.89 5.53
N LYS A 339 -23.62 -8.61 5.73
CA LYS A 339 -24.91 -8.04 6.14
C LYS A 339 -25.02 -8.06 7.65
N LEU A 340 -24.77 -6.93 8.28
CA LEU A 340 -24.79 -6.81 9.74
C LEU A 340 -26.21 -6.60 10.28
N PRO A 341 -26.52 -7.08 11.50
CA PRO A 341 -27.81 -6.85 12.14
C PRO A 341 -28.21 -5.38 12.19
N TYR A 342 -29.49 -5.10 11.96
CA TYR A 342 -30.02 -3.74 12.02
C TYR A 342 -29.95 -3.17 13.44
N ILE A 343 -29.32 -2.00 13.56
CA ILE A 343 -29.28 -1.20 14.79
C ILE A 343 -29.77 0.21 14.45
N LYS A 344 -30.74 0.69 15.23
CA LYS A 344 -31.45 1.95 14.94
C LYS A 344 -30.55 3.18 15.05
N ALA A 345 -29.67 3.21 16.04
CA ALA A 345 -28.71 4.29 16.21
C ALA A 345 -27.46 3.72 16.86
N SER A 346 -26.33 3.96 16.23
CA SER A 346 -25.01 3.71 16.80
C SER A 346 -24.47 5.04 17.31
N SER A 347 -23.82 5.03 18.47
CA SER A 347 -23.03 6.18 18.94
C SER A 347 -21.64 5.70 19.35
N GLN A 348 -20.74 6.65 19.57
CA GLN A 348 -19.38 6.36 20.00
C GLN A 348 -19.36 5.47 21.27
N ASP A 349 -20.33 5.64 22.18
CA ASP A 349 -20.36 4.93 23.48
C ASP A 349 -21.29 3.70 23.57
N THR A 350 -21.96 3.28 22.48
CA THR A 350 -22.95 2.18 22.57
C THR A 350 -22.35 0.78 22.52
N GLY A 351 -21.04 0.65 22.29
CA GLY A 351 -20.36 -0.65 22.14
C GLY A 351 -20.67 -1.37 20.82
N THR A 352 -21.59 -0.85 20.01
CA THR A 352 -22.01 -1.46 18.74
C THR A 352 -20.86 -1.69 17.76
N MET A 353 -19.97 -0.71 17.60
CA MET A 353 -18.81 -0.89 16.72
C MET A 353 -17.84 -1.92 17.26
N LEU A 354 -17.65 -1.99 18.59
CA LEU A 354 -16.83 -3.04 19.21
C LEU A 354 -17.43 -4.43 18.97
N GLU A 355 -18.75 -4.60 19.10
CA GLU A 355 -19.42 -5.87 18.78
C GLU A 355 -19.19 -6.28 17.32
N PHE A 356 -19.32 -5.35 16.37
CA PHE A 356 -19.02 -5.62 14.97
C PHE A 356 -17.54 -5.91 14.74
N TYR A 357 -16.65 -5.16 15.34
CA TYR A 357 -15.21 -5.35 15.25
C TYR A 357 -14.75 -6.71 15.79
N ASP A 358 -15.35 -7.22 16.87
CA ASP A 358 -14.98 -8.50 17.47
C ASP A 358 -15.59 -9.72 16.78
N HIS A 359 -16.75 -9.56 16.13
CA HIS A 359 -17.51 -10.69 15.60
C HIS A 359 -17.63 -10.74 14.08
N HIS A 360 -17.40 -9.61 13.41
CA HIS A 360 -17.56 -9.46 11.98
C HIS A 360 -16.26 -9.04 11.30
N PHE A 361 -15.34 -8.33 11.95
CA PHE A 361 -14.04 -8.00 11.35
C PHE A 361 -12.97 -9.09 11.59
N PRO A 362 -12.41 -9.72 10.53
CA PRO A 362 -11.44 -10.82 10.67
C PRO A 362 -10.16 -10.42 11.41
N ASP A 363 -9.65 -11.30 12.30
CA ASP A 363 -8.43 -11.02 13.06
C ASP A 363 -7.20 -10.84 12.17
N GLU A 364 -7.10 -11.57 11.05
CA GLU A 364 -6.00 -11.45 10.09
C GLU A 364 -5.97 -10.11 9.33
N ARG A 365 -7.01 -9.27 9.49
CA ARG A 365 -7.11 -7.95 8.88
C ARG A 365 -6.91 -6.82 9.88
N LYS A 366 -6.96 -7.09 11.18
CA LYS A 366 -6.74 -6.08 12.23
C LYS A 366 -5.27 -5.67 12.24
N GLY A 367 -5.01 -4.37 12.16
CA GLY A 367 -3.67 -3.81 11.93
C GLY A 367 -3.43 -3.43 10.46
N ILE A 368 -4.15 -4.06 9.54
CA ILE A 368 -3.95 -3.81 8.09
C ILE A 368 -5.12 -2.99 7.52
N PHE A 369 -6.35 -3.43 7.79
CA PHE A 369 -7.56 -2.80 7.27
C PHE A 369 -8.14 -1.83 8.29
N ARG A 370 -8.69 -0.73 7.77
CA ARG A 370 -9.70 0.06 8.48
C ARG A 370 -11.05 -0.60 8.33
N TYR A 371 -11.82 -0.68 9.41
CA TYR A 371 -13.11 -1.35 9.41
C TYR A 371 -14.26 -0.34 9.31
N ALA A 372 -14.98 -0.34 8.19
CA ALA A 372 -16.09 0.58 7.94
C ALA A 372 -17.46 -0.12 7.89
N VAL A 373 -18.45 0.46 8.57
CA VAL A 373 -19.83 -0.03 8.58
C VAL A 373 -20.78 1.03 8.03
N LEU A 374 -21.48 0.71 6.95
CA LEU A 374 -22.61 1.51 6.48
C LEU A 374 -23.87 1.16 7.31
N GLY A 375 -24.12 1.93 8.36
CA GLY A 375 -25.23 1.78 9.30
C GLY A 375 -26.42 2.71 9.07
N HIS A 376 -27.33 2.77 10.04
CA HIS A 376 -28.56 3.57 9.94
C HIS A 376 -28.37 5.06 10.31
N ALA A 377 -27.78 5.32 11.49
CA ALA A 377 -27.64 6.67 12.04
C ALA A 377 -26.37 6.80 12.89
N GLY A 378 -25.78 8.00 12.89
CA GLY A 378 -24.46 8.29 13.49
C GLY A 378 -23.36 8.20 12.42
N SER A 379 -22.45 9.16 12.36
CA SER A 379 -21.24 9.05 11.51
C SER A 379 -20.05 9.54 12.32
N PHE A 380 -19.03 8.68 12.40
CA PHE A 380 -17.86 8.89 13.24
C PHE A 380 -16.77 7.87 12.86
N CYS A 381 -15.53 8.26 13.09
CA CYS A 381 -14.38 7.38 13.22
C CYS A 381 -14.01 7.30 14.70
N ILE A 382 -13.88 6.08 15.24
CA ILE A 382 -13.62 5.84 16.66
C ILE A 382 -12.68 4.65 16.85
N PRO A 383 -12.08 4.54 18.04
CA PRO A 383 -11.45 3.31 18.46
C PRO A 383 -12.46 2.24 18.87
N SER A 384 -12.35 1.05 18.26
CA SER A 384 -13.01 -0.15 18.81
C SER A 384 -12.17 -0.77 19.92
N LYS A 385 -10.85 -0.82 19.77
CA LYS A 385 -9.91 -1.26 20.81
C LYS A 385 -8.85 -0.20 21.08
N PHE A 386 -8.48 -0.08 22.36
CA PHE A 386 -7.51 0.93 22.82
C PHE A 386 -7.93 2.35 22.36
N ASN A 387 -6.98 3.20 21.99
CA ASN A 387 -7.26 4.55 21.50
C ASN A 387 -6.83 4.72 20.03
N ARG A 388 -7.05 3.70 19.20
CA ARG A 388 -6.66 3.63 17.78
C ARG A 388 -7.84 3.92 16.86
N TYR A 389 -7.76 4.92 15.99
CA TYR A 389 -8.89 5.35 15.14
C TYR A 389 -9.02 4.45 13.89
N ASP A 390 -9.34 3.17 14.10
CA ASP A 390 -9.36 2.11 13.09
C ASP A 390 -10.77 1.72 12.61
N SER A 391 -11.81 2.24 13.28
CA SER A 391 -13.20 1.85 13.03
C SER A 391 -14.04 3.04 12.58
N ILE A 392 -14.80 2.85 11.51
CA ILE A 392 -15.57 3.87 10.82
C ILE A 392 -17.04 3.45 10.78
N HIS A 393 -17.95 4.35 11.15
CA HIS A 393 -19.38 4.14 11.01
C HIS A 393 -19.99 5.25 10.16
N LEU A 394 -20.81 4.89 9.18
CA LEU A 394 -21.53 5.84 8.32
C LEU A 394 -23.04 5.66 8.45
N GLY A 395 -23.72 6.72 8.84
CA GLY A 395 -25.16 6.73 9.07
C GLY A 395 -25.90 7.03 7.78
N ILE A 396 -26.40 6.00 7.10
CA ILE A 396 -27.10 6.10 5.82
C ILE A 396 -28.60 5.81 6.03
N SER A 397 -29.39 6.89 6.00
CA SER A 397 -30.85 6.87 6.10
C SER A 397 -31.52 7.89 5.17
N ARG A 398 -32.85 7.88 5.11
CA ARG A 398 -33.62 8.96 4.44
C ARG A 398 -33.32 10.33 5.06
N MET A 399 -33.13 10.38 6.38
CA MET A 399 -32.81 11.61 7.10
C MET A 399 -31.41 12.12 6.71
N THR A 400 -30.45 11.21 6.51
CA THR A 400 -29.12 11.55 5.99
C THR A 400 -29.26 12.25 4.63
N TYR A 401 -29.95 11.63 3.66
CA TYR A 401 -30.10 12.26 2.34
C TYR A 401 -30.88 13.59 2.39
N LEU A 402 -31.79 13.78 3.34
CA LEU A 402 -32.42 15.08 3.58
C LEU A 402 -31.42 16.12 4.14
N LYS A 403 -30.63 15.75 5.15
CA LYS A 403 -29.60 16.60 5.77
C LYS A 403 -28.63 17.13 4.73
N TYR A 404 -28.19 16.27 3.81
CA TYR A 404 -27.21 16.59 2.76
C TYR A 404 -27.85 17.10 1.44
N LEU A 405 -29.18 17.21 1.35
CA LEU A 405 -29.91 17.54 0.10
C LEU A 405 -29.54 16.63 -1.09
N ALA A 406 -29.33 15.34 -0.81
CA ALA A 406 -28.86 14.33 -1.74
C ALA A 406 -30.02 13.48 -2.29
N PHE A 407 -30.91 14.08 -3.08
CA PHE A 407 -32.11 13.39 -3.57
C PHE A 407 -31.90 12.62 -4.88
N SER A 408 -31.00 13.10 -5.74
CA SER A 408 -30.69 12.44 -7.02
C SER A 408 -29.74 11.25 -6.82
N PRO A 409 -29.78 10.22 -7.70
CA PRO A 409 -28.83 9.11 -7.64
C PRO A 409 -27.34 9.55 -7.65
N ARG A 410 -27.01 10.60 -8.42
CA ARG A 410 -25.67 11.18 -8.47
C ARG A 410 -25.29 11.81 -7.13
N ALA A 411 -26.17 12.65 -6.58
CA ALA A 411 -25.91 13.33 -5.31
C ALA A 411 -25.76 12.33 -4.15
N LYS A 412 -26.52 11.22 -4.14
CA LYS A 412 -26.36 10.14 -3.15
C LYS A 412 -24.97 9.51 -3.20
N ARG A 413 -24.46 9.21 -4.40
CA ARG A 413 -23.11 8.65 -4.61
C ARG A 413 -22.01 9.61 -4.17
N VAL A 414 -22.09 10.87 -4.59
CA VAL A 414 -21.13 11.90 -4.17
C VAL A 414 -21.19 12.11 -2.66
N THR A 415 -22.39 12.14 -2.06
CA THR A 415 -22.56 12.31 -0.61
C THR A 415 -22.00 11.12 0.16
N LEU A 416 -22.26 9.89 -0.28
CA LEU A 416 -21.69 8.69 0.34
C LEU A 416 -20.16 8.72 0.29
N ALA A 417 -19.58 9.05 -0.87
CA ALA A 417 -18.13 9.19 -1.01
C ALA A 417 -17.58 10.30 -0.09
N LYS A 418 -18.22 11.48 -0.05
CA LYS A 418 -17.83 12.57 0.84
C LYS A 418 -17.82 12.17 2.31
N MET A 419 -18.88 11.48 2.74
CA MET A 419 -18.99 11.01 4.13
C MET A 419 -17.91 9.99 4.44
N LEU A 420 -17.66 9.03 3.54
CA LEU A 420 -16.63 8.01 3.78
C LEU A 420 -15.23 8.62 3.78
N MET A 421 -14.95 9.53 2.86
CA MET A 421 -13.70 10.29 2.83
C MET A 421 -13.51 11.13 4.10
N HIS A 422 -14.57 11.75 4.61
CA HIS A 422 -14.49 12.49 5.88
C HIS A 422 -14.06 11.60 7.05
N GLU A 423 -14.74 10.47 7.26
CA GLU A 423 -14.39 9.57 8.36
C GLU A 423 -13.02 8.91 8.15
N LEU A 424 -12.65 8.63 6.90
CA LEU A 424 -11.31 8.14 6.56
C LEU A 424 -10.23 9.16 6.94
N GLY A 425 -10.48 10.45 6.77
CA GLY A 425 -9.56 11.53 7.17
C GLY A 425 -9.17 11.48 8.65
N HIS A 426 -10.11 11.12 9.53
CA HIS A 426 -9.84 10.93 10.96
C HIS A 426 -8.89 9.74 11.22
N SER A 427 -9.07 8.64 10.50
CA SER A 427 -8.16 7.47 10.56
C SER A 427 -6.76 7.73 9.95
N MET A 428 -6.54 8.92 9.40
CA MET A 428 -5.26 9.41 8.87
C MET A 428 -4.78 10.68 9.60
N GLY A 429 -5.35 10.97 10.77
CA GLY A 429 -4.82 11.96 11.69
C GLY A 429 -5.50 13.32 11.68
N ILE A 430 -6.42 13.61 10.75
CA ILE A 430 -7.12 14.90 10.78
C ILE A 430 -8.15 14.91 11.90
N THR A 431 -8.01 15.80 12.87
CA THR A 431 -8.92 15.85 14.03
C THR A 431 -9.24 17.30 14.41
N PRO A 432 -10.32 17.54 15.18
CA PRO A 432 -10.69 18.90 15.60
C PRO A 432 -9.67 19.59 16.52
N TRP A 433 -8.80 18.84 17.20
CA TRP A 433 -7.80 19.38 18.12
C TRP A 433 -6.46 19.70 17.47
N ASN A 434 -6.14 19.10 16.31
CA ASN A 434 -4.97 19.48 15.52
C ASN A 434 -5.31 20.36 14.31
N THR A 435 -6.56 20.30 13.81
CA THR A 435 -7.00 20.98 12.60
C THR A 435 -8.24 21.82 12.90
N GLY A 436 -8.08 23.11 13.19
CA GLY A 436 -9.16 23.96 13.72
C GLY A 436 -10.42 24.13 12.86
N GLY A 437 -10.33 23.91 11.54
CA GLY A 437 -11.47 23.90 10.61
C GLY A 437 -12.20 22.56 10.52
N CYS A 438 -11.55 21.46 10.92
CA CYS A 438 -12.13 20.12 10.95
C CYS A 438 -13.26 20.05 11.98
N ASP A 439 -14.40 19.50 11.56
CA ASP A 439 -15.65 19.34 12.34
C ASP A 439 -16.18 20.62 12.99
N ASN A 440 -15.68 21.77 12.57
CA ASN A 440 -16.00 23.03 13.21
C ASN A 440 -17.45 23.44 12.87
N MET A 441 -18.33 23.31 13.87
CA MET A 441 -19.75 23.63 13.74
C MET A 441 -20.13 25.04 14.24
N SER A 442 -19.16 25.91 14.55
CA SER A 442 -19.47 27.24 15.12
C SER A 442 -20.31 28.14 14.19
N PHE A 443 -20.38 27.83 12.88
CA PHE A 443 -21.32 28.46 11.94
C PHE A 443 -22.81 28.26 12.31
N MET A 444 -23.13 27.29 13.19
CA MET A 444 -24.47 27.01 13.70
C MET A 444 -24.82 27.79 14.97
N GLU A 445 -23.84 28.38 15.67
CA GLU A 445 -24.00 28.94 17.03
C GLU A 445 -24.61 30.35 17.08
N GLY A 446 -24.96 30.95 15.93
CA GLY A 446 -25.66 32.22 15.88
C GLY A 446 -25.28 33.08 14.68
N ARG A 447 -25.58 34.37 14.73
CA ARG A 447 -25.20 35.30 13.66
C ARG A 447 -23.73 35.71 13.77
N LYS A 448 -23.29 36.12 14.95
CA LYS A 448 -21.93 36.62 15.20
C LYS A 448 -20.85 35.56 14.95
N GLU A 449 -21.03 34.35 15.47
CA GLU A 449 -20.07 33.26 15.24
C GLU A 449 -20.05 32.80 13.79
N ARG A 450 -21.20 32.81 13.10
CA ARG A 450 -21.25 32.56 11.67
C ARG A 450 -20.53 33.61 10.82
N GLU A 451 -20.65 34.89 11.16
CA GLU A 451 -19.90 35.95 10.47
C GLU A 451 -18.38 35.75 10.66
N ARG A 452 -17.94 35.34 11.86
CA ARG A 452 -16.54 34.96 12.11
C ARG A 452 -16.13 33.70 11.36
N TYR A 453 -17.00 32.69 11.31
CA TYR A 453 -16.76 31.46 10.58
C TYR A 453 -16.53 31.74 9.09
N LEU A 454 -17.37 32.59 8.50
CA LEU A 454 -17.23 32.99 7.09
C LEU A 454 -15.91 33.71 6.81
N GLN A 455 -15.31 34.38 7.80
CA GLN A 455 -14.01 35.07 7.69
C GLN A 455 -12.81 34.16 7.96
N THR A 456 -13.04 32.98 8.54
CA THR A 456 -12.01 32.02 8.94
C THR A 456 -12.17 30.76 8.10
N TRP A 457 -13.06 29.87 8.48
CA TRP A 457 -13.12 28.50 7.95
C TRP A 457 -13.91 28.32 6.65
N ALA A 458 -14.55 29.34 6.09
CA ALA A 458 -15.28 29.16 4.83
C ALA A 458 -14.37 28.89 3.61
N ASN A 459 -13.12 29.34 3.65
CA ASN A 459 -12.13 29.05 2.61
C ASN A 459 -11.58 27.62 2.71
N TYR A 460 -11.69 26.99 3.88
CA TYR A 460 -11.32 25.60 4.11
C TYR A 460 -12.28 24.65 3.39
N LYS A 461 -12.05 24.43 2.09
CA LYS A 461 -12.86 23.55 1.24
C LYS A 461 -12.33 22.13 1.32
N SER A 462 -12.71 21.46 2.39
CA SER A 462 -12.39 20.06 2.67
C SER A 462 -13.66 19.28 2.96
N VAL A 463 -13.67 17.96 2.68
CA VAL A 463 -14.70 17.07 3.25
C VAL A 463 -14.64 17.07 4.78
N MET A 464 -13.53 17.45 5.41
CA MET A 464 -13.40 17.60 6.86
C MET A 464 -14.18 18.80 7.43
N ASN A 465 -14.71 19.67 6.56
CA ASN A 465 -15.45 20.86 6.95
C ASN A 465 -16.97 20.65 6.86
N TYR A 466 -17.66 20.60 8.00
CA TYR A 466 -19.13 20.46 8.04
C TYR A 466 -19.92 21.56 7.35
N TYR A 467 -19.35 22.76 7.23
CA TYR A 467 -19.95 23.82 6.43
C TYR A 467 -20.14 23.34 4.99
N TRP A 468 -19.13 22.73 4.37
CA TRP A 468 -19.18 22.23 2.99
C TRP A 468 -19.77 20.82 2.83
N LEU A 469 -19.87 20.04 3.92
CA LEU A 469 -20.56 18.75 3.92
C LEU A 469 -22.09 18.88 4.03
N TRP A 470 -22.61 19.70 4.96
CA TRP A 470 -24.06 19.79 5.19
C TRP A 470 -24.55 21.17 5.70
N GLY A 471 -23.69 22.18 5.82
CA GLY A 471 -24.02 23.51 6.34
C GLY A 471 -24.90 24.41 5.45
N TRP A 472 -25.47 23.87 4.38
CA TRP A 472 -26.20 24.62 3.33
C TRP A 472 -27.25 25.60 3.86
N SER A 473 -27.96 25.26 4.94
CA SER A 473 -29.03 26.09 5.52
C SER A 473 -28.51 27.40 6.17
N LYS A 474 -27.20 27.50 6.39
CA LYS A 474 -26.53 28.67 6.98
C LYS A 474 -25.66 29.42 5.99
N MET A 475 -25.50 28.90 4.77
CA MET A 475 -24.67 29.50 3.72
C MET A 475 -25.30 30.78 3.15
N PRO A 476 -24.49 31.79 2.78
CA PRO A 476 -24.95 32.83 1.86
C PRO A 476 -25.20 32.22 0.48
N PHE A 477 -26.01 32.90 -0.33
CA PHE A 477 -26.47 32.40 -1.63
C PHE A 477 -25.35 31.85 -2.56
N PRO A 478 -24.18 32.50 -2.72
CA PRO A 478 -23.12 31.97 -3.57
C PRO A 478 -22.58 30.61 -3.12
N HIS A 479 -22.35 30.43 -1.81
CA HIS A 479 -21.83 29.17 -1.26
C HIS A 479 -22.91 28.08 -1.34
N MET A 480 -24.18 28.43 -1.11
CA MET A 480 -25.29 27.48 -1.27
C MET A 480 -25.41 26.97 -2.72
N MET A 481 -25.30 27.88 -3.71
CA MET A 481 -25.33 27.50 -5.11
C MET A 481 -24.13 26.63 -5.51
N GLU A 482 -22.96 26.86 -4.89
CA GLU A 482 -21.80 25.99 -5.05
C GLU A 482 -22.04 24.61 -4.44
N TYR A 483 -22.49 24.56 -3.18
CA TYR A 483 -22.80 23.32 -2.47
C TYR A 483 -23.78 22.42 -3.24
N LEU A 484 -24.86 23.00 -3.77
CA LEU A 484 -25.90 22.26 -4.51
C LEU A 484 -25.40 21.62 -5.81
N LYS A 485 -24.23 22.03 -6.32
CA LYS A 485 -23.61 21.39 -7.49
C LYS A 485 -23.10 19.99 -7.19
N HIS A 486 -22.86 19.61 -5.92
CA HIS A 486 -22.29 18.31 -5.56
C HIS A 486 -21.11 17.92 -6.46
N ASN A 487 -20.21 18.86 -6.70
CA ASN A 487 -19.02 18.73 -7.57
C ASN A 487 -17.72 18.74 -6.79
N PHE A 488 -17.83 18.76 -5.46
CA PHE A 488 -16.72 18.74 -4.52
C PHE A 488 -16.64 17.33 -3.92
N LEU A 489 -15.44 16.76 -3.82
CA LEU A 489 -15.12 15.51 -3.13
C LEU A 489 -13.61 15.52 -3.03
N ASP A 490 -13.07 16.15 -1.99
CA ASP A 490 -11.63 16.33 -1.84
C ASP A 490 -11.28 16.69 -0.39
N TYR A 491 -10.04 16.44 0.01
CA TYR A 491 -9.46 17.18 1.13
C TYR A 491 -8.95 18.53 0.63
N SER A 492 -8.66 19.45 1.55
CA SER A 492 -8.08 20.71 1.13
C SER A 492 -6.60 20.57 0.78
N ASP A 493 -6.17 21.31 -0.24
CA ASP A 493 -4.78 21.49 -0.69
C ASP A 493 -4.16 22.80 -0.17
N GLY A 494 -4.87 23.55 0.69
CA GLY A 494 -4.42 24.83 1.25
C GLY A 494 -4.31 25.99 0.26
N SER A 495 -4.76 25.82 -0.99
CA SER A 495 -4.55 26.81 -2.06
C SER A 495 -5.47 28.03 -1.98
N ARG A 496 -6.49 28.06 -1.10
CA ARG A 496 -7.57 29.06 -1.09
C ARG A 496 -7.35 30.19 -0.07
N GLY A 497 -6.09 30.44 0.29
CA GLY A 497 -5.68 31.58 1.10
C GLY A 497 -5.83 31.34 2.60
N SER A 498 -6.03 32.43 3.37
CA SER A 498 -6.05 32.36 4.84
C SER A 498 -7.08 31.35 5.36
N TYR A 499 -6.66 30.56 6.35
CA TYR A 499 -7.45 29.51 7.02
C TYR A 499 -7.86 28.31 6.14
N ASP A 500 -7.40 28.24 4.88
CA ASP A 500 -7.46 26.99 4.11
C ASP A 500 -6.32 26.08 4.56
N GLN A 501 -6.63 25.05 5.34
CA GLN A 501 -5.63 24.13 5.89
C GLN A 501 -5.32 23.04 4.86
N ASN A 502 -4.04 22.79 4.57
CA ASN A 502 -3.63 21.77 3.60
C ASN A 502 -3.68 20.37 4.21
N ASP A 503 -4.83 19.73 4.15
CA ASP A 503 -5.05 18.39 4.70
C ASP A 503 -4.15 17.35 4.04
N TRP A 504 -4.04 17.37 2.71
CA TRP A 504 -3.26 16.38 1.94
C TRP A 504 -1.78 16.34 2.35
N GLU A 505 -1.20 17.50 2.63
CA GLU A 505 0.22 17.62 3.05
C GLU A 505 0.46 17.14 4.49
N HIS A 506 -0.60 17.02 5.30
CA HIS A 506 -0.53 16.67 6.72
C HIS A 506 -1.04 15.26 7.03
N LEU A 507 -1.61 14.52 6.06
CA LEU A 507 -2.07 13.14 6.30
C LEU A 507 -0.94 12.28 6.88
N TYR A 508 -1.29 11.44 7.84
CA TYR A 508 -0.43 10.40 8.38
C TYR A 508 -1.16 9.06 8.32
N LEU A 509 -0.85 8.25 7.31
CA LEU A 509 -1.56 7.00 7.05
C LEU A 509 -1.51 6.04 8.23
N PRO A 510 -0.40 5.86 8.97
CA PRO A 510 -0.35 4.97 10.14
C PRO A 510 -1.19 5.41 11.35
N THR A 511 -1.96 6.52 11.29
CA THR A 511 -2.75 6.98 12.44
C THR A 511 -3.69 5.91 13.01
N PHE A 512 -4.28 5.08 12.15
CA PHE A 512 -5.21 4.02 12.56
C PHE A 512 -4.57 2.95 13.45
N GLU A 513 -3.24 2.82 13.40
CA GLU A 513 -2.46 1.82 14.15
C GLU A 513 -1.96 2.34 15.50
N ILE A 514 -1.86 3.66 15.64
CA ILE A 514 -1.26 4.29 16.82
C ILE A 514 -2.33 4.83 17.76
N ASN A 515 -1.99 4.90 19.04
CA ASN A 515 -2.87 5.55 20.00
C ASN A 515 -2.94 7.06 19.70
N ALA A 516 -4.14 7.58 19.56
CA ALA A 516 -4.37 9.01 19.44
C ALA A 516 -3.80 9.75 20.67
N ASN A 517 -3.28 10.95 20.42
CA ASN A 517 -2.66 11.81 21.44
C ASN A 517 -3.68 12.62 22.27
N ALA A 518 -4.96 12.37 22.05
CA ALA A 518 -6.09 12.90 22.79
C ALA A 518 -7.15 11.81 22.96
N ILE A 519 -8.02 11.99 23.95
CA ILE A 519 -9.20 11.15 24.18
C ILE A 519 -10.41 12.01 23.83
N GLU A 520 -11.19 11.56 22.86
CA GLU A 520 -12.46 12.18 22.49
C GLU A 520 -13.56 11.69 23.44
N GLU A 521 -13.92 12.53 24.42
CA GLU A 521 -15.08 12.25 25.28
C GLU A 521 -16.40 12.70 24.59
N PRO A 522 -17.54 12.09 24.93
CA PRO A 522 -18.83 12.58 24.47
C PRO A 522 -19.05 14.06 24.81
N GLY A 523 -19.17 14.91 23.78
CA GLY A 523 -19.28 16.36 23.95
C GLY A 523 -17.94 17.09 24.11
N PHE A 524 -16.84 16.45 23.71
CA PHE A 524 -15.48 16.99 23.73
C PHE A 524 -15.41 18.43 23.20
N LYS A 525 -14.79 19.30 24.00
CA LYS A 525 -14.28 20.60 23.53
C LYS A 525 -12.78 20.44 23.46
N ALA A 526 -12.16 20.78 22.33
CA ALA A 526 -10.72 20.65 22.14
C ALA A 526 -9.93 21.07 23.39
N HIS A 527 -9.34 20.08 24.07
CA HIS A 527 -8.45 20.28 25.20
C HIS A 527 -7.01 19.96 24.78
N LYS A 528 -6.07 20.52 25.52
CA LYS A 528 -4.63 20.54 25.22
C LYS A 528 -4.10 19.11 25.00
N ILE A 529 -3.34 18.91 23.93
CA ILE A 529 -2.59 17.67 23.62
C ILE A 529 -1.87 17.20 24.90
N LEU A 530 -2.22 16.01 25.40
CA LEU A 530 -1.75 15.53 26.71
C LEU A 530 -0.39 14.81 26.63
N VAL A 531 0.02 14.37 25.43
CA VAL A 531 1.27 13.63 25.24
C VAL A 531 2.03 14.20 24.04
N GLU A 532 2.83 15.24 24.27
CA GLU A 532 4.05 15.42 23.48
C GLU A 532 5.09 14.50 24.08
N ASN A 533 5.38 13.37 23.43
CA ASN A 533 6.65 12.67 23.60
C ASN A 533 6.87 11.75 22.40
N SER A 534 7.35 12.30 21.28
CA SER A 534 8.02 11.48 20.27
C SER A 534 9.41 11.10 20.81
N SER A 535 9.46 10.26 21.85
CA SER A 535 10.72 9.67 22.27
C SER A 535 11.27 8.87 21.09
N SER A 536 12.57 9.02 20.83
CA SER A 536 13.27 8.13 19.89
C SER A 536 12.96 6.66 20.22
N PRO A 537 12.83 5.79 19.22
CA PRO A 537 12.77 4.34 19.45
C PRO A 537 13.87 3.90 20.40
N PHE A 538 13.51 3.17 21.46
CA PHE A 538 14.51 2.58 22.35
C PHE A 538 14.84 1.18 21.85
N LEU A 539 16.10 0.98 21.48
CA LEU A 539 16.60 -0.26 20.91
C LEU A 539 17.70 -0.83 21.82
N PRO A 540 17.41 -1.84 22.67
CA PRO A 540 18.41 -2.45 23.52
C PRO A 540 19.60 -2.98 22.71
N GLY A 541 20.82 -2.58 23.08
CA GLY A 541 22.04 -3.00 22.36
C GLY A 541 22.32 -2.22 21.07
N TRP A 542 21.61 -1.11 20.83
CA TRP A 542 21.88 -0.20 19.73
C TRP A 542 22.18 1.21 20.26
N GLU A 543 23.11 1.90 19.61
CA GLU A 543 23.49 3.27 19.93
C GLU A 543 23.09 4.20 18.79
N VAL A 544 22.58 5.39 19.15
CA VAL A 544 22.29 6.43 18.15
C VAL A 544 23.62 6.90 17.56
N VAL A 545 23.71 6.87 16.24
CA VAL A 545 24.87 7.39 15.55
C VAL A 545 24.86 8.92 15.62
N ASN A 546 25.71 9.46 16.48
CA ASN A 546 25.87 10.91 16.61
C ASN A 546 26.50 11.50 15.34
N SER A 547 26.12 12.74 15.03
CA SER A 547 26.17 13.45 13.74
C SER A 547 27.53 13.67 13.04
N SER A 548 28.59 12.93 13.40
CA SER A 548 29.96 13.07 12.90
C SER A 548 30.36 12.11 11.75
N LEU A 549 29.44 11.30 11.21
CA LEU A 549 29.70 10.41 10.07
C LEU A 549 28.90 10.86 8.84
N GLU A 550 29.48 11.75 8.04
CA GLU A 550 28.83 12.36 6.88
C GLU A 550 28.45 11.31 5.81
N ASN A 551 29.25 10.25 5.70
CA ASN A 551 29.07 9.08 4.83
C ASN A 551 27.71 8.39 5.03
N ILE A 552 27.23 8.33 6.28
CA ILE A 552 25.94 7.70 6.62
C ILE A 552 24.78 8.55 6.16
N LYS A 553 24.87 9.87 6.35
CA LYS A 553 23.82 10.79 5.91
C LYS A 553 23.70 10.78 4.40
N ASP A 554 24.84 10.75 3.69
CA ASP A 554 24.86 10.68 2.24
C ASP A 554 24.24 9.37 1.75
N ALA A 555 24.61 8.23 2.34
CA ALA A 555 24.04 6.92 1.97
C ALA A 555 22.53 6.83 2.27
N VAL A 556 22.07 7.30 3.44
CA VAL A 556 20.64 7.33 3.77
C VAL A 556 19.89 8.26 2.81
N LYS A 557 20.45 9.44 2.55
CA LYS A 557 19.84 10.40 1.62
C LYS A 557 19.77 9.83 0.21
N GLU A 558 20.80 9.12 -0.23
CA GLU A 558 20.82 8.41 -1.51
C GLU A 558 19.70 7.36 -1.55
N TYR A 559 19.61 6.48 -0.55
CA TYR A 559 18.53 5.49 -0.45
C TYR A 559 17.15 6.14 -0.50
N LEU A 560 16.90 7.13 0.37
CA LEU A 560 15.63 7.85 0.42
C LEU A 560 15.33 8.52 -0.93
N SER A 561 16.34 9.03 -1.65
CA SER A 561 16.15 9.66 -2.95
C SER A 561 15.88 8.69 -4.10
N GLN A 562 16.39 7.46 -4.00
CA GLN A 562 16.27 6.46 -5.06
C GLN A 562 15.00 5.62 -4.91
N ARG A 563 14.68 5.19 -3.68
CA ARG A 563 13.58 4.25 -3.42
C ARG A 563 12.31 4.93 -2.89
N LEU A 564 12.44 5.97 -2.07
CA LEU A 564 11.29 6.60 -1.39
C LEU A 564 10.84 7.93 -2.00
N ALA A 565 11.73 8.72 -2.59
CA ALA A 565 11.36 10.05 -3.07
C ALA A 565 10.40 10.02 -4.26
N ASN A 566 10.36 8.91 -5.01
CA ASN A 566 9.48 8.77 -6.17
C ASN A 566 8.08 8.30 -5.75
N SER A 567 7.97 7.37 -4.79
CA SER A 567 6.71 6.78 -4.33
C SER A 567 6.09 7.48 -3.10
N SER A 568 6.88 8.19 -2.29
CA SER A 568 6.39 8.75 -1.03
C SER A 568 5.41 9.91 -1.22
N ILE A 569 4.38 9.91 -0.39
CA ILE A 569 3.35 10.95 -0.32
C ILE A 569 3.76 12.13 0.59
N TYR A 570 4.82 11.96 1.39
CA TYR A 570 5.22 12.92 2.42
C TYR A 570 6.09 14.06 1.86
N SER A 571 5.44 14.99 1.16
CA SER A 571 6.12 16.10 0.45
C SER A 571 6.98 17.03 1.33
N ARG A 572 6.74 17.08 2.65
CA ARG A 572 7.53 17.84 3.63
C ARG A 572 8.80 17.12 4.08
N GLY A 573 8.99 15.88 3.63
CA GLY A 573 10.11 15.01 3.96
C GLY A 573 10.05 14.44 5.38
N PHE A 574 11.18 13.92 5.83
CA PHE A 574 11.27 13.13 7.06
C PHE A 574 12.28 13.72 8.05
N GLU A 575 12.07 13.46 9.34
CA GLU A 575 13.16 13.38 10.31
C GLU A 575 13.79 11.98 10.23
N VAL A 576 15.10 11.87 10.46
CA VAL A 576 15.86 10.63 10.30
C VAL A 576 16.67 10.36 11.57
N LYS A 577 16.70 9.10 12.03
CA LYS A 577 17.55 8.59 13.09
C LYS A 577 18.24 7.32 12.63
N VAL A 578 19.55 7.27 12.83
CA VAL A 578 20.35 6.09 12.51
C VAL A 578 20.86 5.48 13.80
N TYR A 579 20.71 4.17 13.93
CA TYR A 579 21.18 3.37 15.04
C TYR A 579 22.23 2.40 14.54
N GLN A 580 23.27 2.20 15.35
CA GLN A 580 24.29 1.19 15.12
C GLN A 580 24.23 0.13 16.23
N LYS A 581 24.29 -1.14 15.84
CA LYS A 581 24.32 -2.26 16.79
C LYS A 581 25.66 -2.33 17.52
N VAL A 582 25.60 -2.43 18.84
CA VAL A 582 26.78 -2.58 19.71
C VAL A 582 27.25 -4.03 19.66
N ASN A 583 28.56 -4.24 19.41
CA ASN A 583 29.18 -5.57 19.30
C ASN A 583 28.55 -6.47 18.21
N SER A 584 28.31 -5.93 17.01
CA SER A 584 27.84 -6.72 15.86
C SER A 584 28.85 -7.79 15.46
N LEU A 585 28.33 -8.94 15.00
CA LEU A 585 29.14 -9.99 14.40
C LEU A 585 29.55 -9.60 12.97
N PRO A 586 30.69 -10.08 12.46
CA PRO A 586 31.05 -9.87 11.06
C PRO A 586 29.97 -10.41 10.13
N GLY A 587 29.47 -9.56 9.23
CA GLY A 587 28.41 -9.92 8.28
C GLY A 587 27.00 -9.87 8.84
N GLU A 588 26.78 -9.28 10.02
CA GLU A 588 25.44 -9.04 10.58
C GLU A 588 24.95 -7.61 10.27
N LYS A 589 23.66 -7.45 9.94
CA LYS A 589 23.04 -6.11 9.79
C LYS A 589 23.20 -5.36 11.10
N ASN A 590 23.89 -4.23 11.03
CA ASN A 590 24.30 -3.47 12.21
C ASN A 590 23.91 -2.00 12.12
N ILE A 591 23.15 -1.60 11.10
CA ILE A 591 22.57 -0.28 10.94
C ILE A 591 21.05 -0.39 10.81
N LYS A 592 20.33 0.42 11.58
CA LYS A 592 18.87 0.64 11.46
C LYS A 592 18.59 2.11 11.23
N VAL A 593 17.75 2.42 10.25
CA VAL A 593 17.34 3.78 9.93
C VAL A 593 15.85 3.92 10.19
N TYR A 594 15.53 4.75 11.17
CA TYR A 594 14.17 5.14 11.46
C TYR A 594 13.87 6.49 10.84
N ILE A 595 12.70 6.62 10.26
CA ILE A 595 12.20 7.87 9.69
C ILE A 595 10.87 8.25 10.34
N LYS A 596 10.61 9.56 10.42
CA LYS A 596 9.35 10.11 10.92
C LYS A 596 8.89 11.20 9.95
N PRO A 597 7.72 11.07 9.30
CA PRO A 597 7.19 12.09 8.40
C PRO A 597 6.95 13.43 9.10
N LYS A 598 7.23 14.53 8.41
CA LYS A 598 6.98 15.90 8.91
C LYS A 598 5.57 16.35 8.59
N VAL A 599 4.60 15.89 9.35
CA VAL A 599 3.16 16.07 9.10
C VAL A 599 2.47 16.97 10.12
N GLU A 600 3.22 17.77 10.88
CA GLU A 600 2.65 18.63 11.93
C GLU A 600 1.59 19.57 11.35
N PRO A 601 0.41 19.72 11.99
CA PRO A 601 0.16 19.44 13.42
C PRO A 601 -0.30 18.00 13.73
N ILE A 602 -0.40 17.12 12.73
CA ILE A 602 -0.74 15.72 12.93
C ILE A 602 0.42 15.01 13.63
N TYR A 603 0.07 14.10 14.55
CA TYR A 603 1.03 13.33 15.32
C TYR A 603 1.49 12.11 14.53
N ALA A 604 2.81 12.02 14.30
CA ALA A 604 3.46 10.88 13.66
C ALA A 604 4.49 10.22 14.58
N ILE A 605 4.74 8.93 14.36
CA ILE A 605 5.75 8.14 15.07
C ILE A 605 6.92 7.77 14.15
N TRP A 606 7.96 7.17 14.73
CA TRP A 606 9.13 6.69 14.00
C TRP A 606 8.87 5.28 13.45
N SER A 607 8.99 5.08 12.14
CA SER A 607 8.95 3.78 11.46
C SER A 607 10.36 3.33 11.10
N LEU A 608 10.65 2.03 11.18
CA LEU A 608 11.90 1.46 10.65
C LEU A 608 11.74 1.34 9.13
N ALA A 609 12.56 2.06 8.37
CA ALA A 609 12.42 2.08 6.90
C ALA A 609 13.59 1.42 6.16
N ILE A 610 14.74 1.26 6.82
CA ILE A 610 15.95 0.74 6.18
C ILE A 610 16.79 -0.01 7.20
N GLU A 611 17.35 -1.13 6.78
CA GLU A 611 18.44 -1.82 7.45
C GLU A 611 19.68 -1.91 6.58
N GLY A 612 20.83 -2.03 7.21
CA GLY A 612 22.08 -2.12 6.46
C GLY A 612 23.26 -2.58 7.27
N TYR A 613 24.39 -2.58 6.57
CA TYR A 613 25.68 -2.99 7.07
C TYR A 613 26.63 -1.81 7.06
N MET A 614 27.40 -1.68 8.13
CA MET A 614 28.60 -0.87 8.17
C MET A 614 29.80 -1.79 8.37
N ASP A 615 30.75 -1.72 7.45
CA ASP A 615 31.99 -2.48 7.51
C ASP A 615 33.00 -1.88 8.50
N GLU A 616 34.13 -2.58 8.69
CA GLU A 616 35.23 -2.15 9.57
C GLU A 616 35.90 -0.83 9.10
N GLU A 617 35.71 -0.46 7.83
CA GLU A 617 36.26 0.75 7.20
C GLU A 617 35.30 1.95 7.32
N GLY A 618 34.09 1.74 7.85
CA GLY A 618 33.05 2.75 8.03
C GLY A 618 32.25 3.04 6.76
N SER A 619 32.32 2.17 5.75
CA SER A 619 31.48 2.21 4.56
C SER A 619 30.13 1.56 4.87
N ILE A 620 29.05 2.16 4.38
CA ILE A 620 27.70 1.65 4.57
C ILE A 620 27.14 1.10 3.27
N CYS A 621 26.46 -0.04 3.39
CA CYS A 621 25.70 -0.64 2.33
C CYS A 621 24.29 -0.96 2.84
N PHE A 622 23.29 -0.39 2.17
CA PHE A 622 21.89 -0.79 2.29
C PHE A 622 21.66 -1.80 1.17
N LYS A 623 21.50 -3.08 1.52
CA LYS A 623 21.10 -4.14 0.59
C LYS A 623 19.70 -4.54 0.95
#